data_AF-A0AAU3M6A1-F1
#
_entry.id   AF-A0AAU3M6A1-F1
#
_cell.length_a   1.000
_cell.length_b   1.000
_cell.length_c   1.000
_cell.angle_alpha   90.00
_cell.angle_beta   90.00
_cell.angle_gamma   90.00
#
_symmetry.space_group_name_H-M   'P 1'
#
loop_
_entity.id
_entity.type
_entity.pdbx_description
1 polymer ?
#
loop_
_entity_poly.entity_id
_entity_poly.type
_entity_poly.pdbx_seq_one_letter_code
_entity_poly.pdbx_strand_id
1 'polypeptide(L)'
;MAGIDEFALLRGQRYATIIIDADTGQSVEVLPDHKRATVTTWLREHPGIRLMCRDGSGGFAQATTDANPGIVQVGDRWQCAMRRLFVSPTQSGRIRKEILGSDGLPNPETVRGPQHARKATAGLRHWRRGVVGPA
;
A
#
# COMPACT_ATOMS: atom_id res chain seq x y z
N MET A 1 4.47 -1.97 10.37
CA MET A 1 4.57 -0.91 9.33
C MET A 1 3.21 -0.84 8.65
N ALA A 2 2.72 0.32 8.22
CA ALA A 2 1.44 0.39 7.51
C ALA A 2 1.65 0.42 6.00
N GLY A 3 0.77 -0.24 5.24
CA GLY A 3 0.67 -0.12 3.79
C GLY A 3 -0.68 0.51 3.41
N ILE A 4 -0.68 1.41 2.43
CA ILE A 4 -1.90 2.08 1.94
C ILE A 4 -1.97 2.00 0.42
N ASP A 5 -3.14 1.61 -0.09
CA ASP A 5 -3.39 1.56 -1.53
C ASP A 5 -4.87 1.85 -1.83
N GLU A 6 -5.12 2.36 -3.03
CA GLU A 6 -6.47 2.56 -3.54
C GLU A 6 -6.95 1.31 -4.30
N PHE A 7 -8.21 0.92 -4.11
CA PHE A 7 -8.83 -0.12 -4.91
C PHE A 7 -10.23 0.27 -5.34
N ALA A 8 -10.61 -0.20 -6.54
CA ALA A 8 -11.93 0.05 -7.09
C ALA A 8 -12.96 -0.95 -6.53
N LEU A 9 -14.02 -0.43 -5.91
CA LEU A 9 -15.24 -1.19 -5.63
C LEU A 9 -16.09 -1.34 -6.90
N LEU A 10 -16.12 -0.27 -7.71
CA LEU A 10 -16.70 -0.26 -9.04
C LEU A 10 -15.76 0.53 -9.95
N ARG A 11 -15.10 -0.16 -10.89
CA ARG A 11 -14.07 0.41 -11.76
C ARG A 11 -14.56 1.70 -12.42
N GLY A 12 -13.80 2.78 -12.27
CA GLY A 12 -14.11 4.09 -12.85
C GLY A 12 -15.20 4.90 -12.14
N GLN A 13 -15.77 4.41 -11.02
CA GLN A 13 -16.91 5.05 -10.36
C GLN A 13 -16.72 5.18 -8.85
N ARG A 14 -16.37 4.07 -8.19
CA ARG A 14 -16.28 4.00 -6.73
C ARG A 14 -14.98 3.35 -6.32
N TYR A 15 -14.22 4.08 -5.54
CA TYR A 15 -12.94 3.66 -4.99
C TYR A 15 -12.97 3.73 -3.47
N ALA A 16 -12.16 2.89 -2.86
CA ALA A 16 -11.93 2.82 -1.44
C ALA A 16 -10.43 2.71 -1.19
N THR A 17 -10.01 2.95 0.04
CA THR A 17 -8.60 2.80 0.42
C THR A 17 -8.47 1.61 1.35
N ILE A 18 -7.54 0.71 1.06
CA ILE A 18 -7.19 -0.36 1.99
C ILE A 18 -5.96 0.05 2.78
N ILE A 19 -5.98 -0.26 4.08
CA ILE A 19 -4.83 -0.15 4.95
C ILE A 19 -4.47 -1.53 5.44
N ILE A 20 -3.21 -1.89 5.28
CA ILE A 20 -2.66 -3.17 5.70
C ILE A 20 -1.56 -2.97 6.73
N ASP A 21 -1.39 -3.94 7.61
CA ASP A 21 -0.14 -4.10 8.32
C ASP A 21 0.83 -4.82 7.38
N ALA A 22 1.86 -4.10 6.94
CA ALA A 22 2.84 -4.61 5.99
C ALA A 22 3.73 -5.72 6.60
N ASP A 23 3.83 -5.81 7.92
CA ASP A 23 4.65 -6.84 8.57
C ASP A 23 3.92 -8.19 8.59
N THR A 24 2.60 -8.17 8.81
CA THR A 24 1.76 -9.37 8.90
C THR A 24 0.98 -9.69 7.62
N GLY A 25 0.87 -8.72 6.70
CA GLY A 25 0.05 -8.80 5.49
C GLY A 25 -1.45 -8.75 5.76
N GLN A 26 -1.88 -8.41 6.99
CA GLN A 26 -3.29 -8.38 7.35
C GLN A 26 -3.93 -7.04 7.00
N SER A 27 -5.19 -7.09 6.56
CA SER A 27 -6.01 -5.89 6.41
C SER A 27 -6.33 -5.32 7.79
N VAL A 28 -5.97 -4.05 7.99
CA VAL A 28 -6.27 -3.29 9.21
C VAL A 28 -7.61 -2.61 9.07
N GLU A 29 -7.83 -1.88 7.97
CA GLU A 29 -9.03 -1.06 7.77
C GLU A 29 -9.32 -0.86 6.27
N VAL A 30 -10.59 -0.60 5.95
CA VAL A 30 -11.00 -0.17 4.61
C VAL A 30 -11.71 1.17 4.72
N LEU A 31 -11.05 2.24 4.28
CA LEU A 31 -11.63 3.58 4.28
C LEU A 31 -12.59 3.74 3.10
N PRO A 32 -13.68 4.51 3.27
CA PRO A 32 -14.76 4.61 2.29
C PRO A 32 -14.38 5.37 1.01
N ASP A 33 -13.26 6.11 1.01
CA ASP A 33 -12.74 6.84 -0.15
C ASP A 33 -11.21 7.00 -0.07
N HIS A 34 -10.61 7.59 -1.12
CA HIS A 34 -9.18 7.93 -1.20
C HIS A 34 -8.86 9.38 -0.82
N LYS A 35 -9.81 10.11 -0.24
CA LYS A 35 -9.62 11.54 -0.01
C LYS A 35 -8.54 11.75 1.04
N ARG A 36 -7.68 12.72 0.78
CA ARG A 36 -6.64 13.20 1.71
C ARG A 36 -7.18 13.41 3.12
N ALA A 37 -8.32 14.09 3.27
CA ALA A 37 -8.92 14.38 4.57
C ALA A 37 -9.25 13.10 5.35
N THR A 38 -9.87 12.12 4.71
CA THR A 38 -10.23 10.83 5.32
C THR A 38 -8.99 10.10 5.83
N VAL A 39 -7.96 10.01 4.98
CA VAL A 39 -6.69 9.34 5.32
C VAL A 39 -5.95 10.09 6.44
N THR A 40 -5.88 11.42 6.38
CA THR A 40 -5.23 12.24 7.42
C THR A 40 -5.90 12.05 8.78
N THR A 41 -7.23 12.06 8.83
CA THR A 41 -7.98 11.82 10.07
C THR A 41 -7.66 10.44 10.63
N TRP A 42 -7.73 9.41 9.79
CA TRP A 42 -7.42 8.04 10.21
C TRP A 42 -5.99 7.92 10.74
N LEU A 43 -5.00 8.52 10.08
CA LEU A 43 -3.60 8.47 10.53
C LEU A 43 -3.37 9.17 11.88
N ARG A 44 -4.13 10.24 12.17
CA ARG A 44 -4.06 10.93 13.47
C ARG A 44 -4.61 10.07 14.61
N GLU A 45 -5.61 9.24 14.32
CA GLU A 45 -6.17 8.28 15.26
C GLU A 45 -5.22 7.09 15.51
N HIS A 46 -4.23 6.89 14.64
CA HIS A 46 -3.26 5.80 14.69
C HIS A 46 -1.81 6.30 14.82
N PRO A 47 -1.46 7.00 15.93
CA PRO A 47 -0.14 7.64 16.10
C PRO A 47 1.03 6.64 16.24
N GLY A 48 0.75 5.35 16.42
CA GLY A 48 1.76 4.29 16.49
C GLY A 48 2.44 4.00 15.15
N ILE A 49 1.88 4.47 14.03
CA ILE A 49 2.43 4.27 12.70
C ILE A 49 3.65 5.18 12.51
N ARG A 50 4.81 4.58 12.27
CA ARG A 50 6.08 5.29 12.01
C ARG A 50 6.57 5.16 10.58
N LEU A 51 6.14 4.12 9.87
CA LEU A 51 6.48 3.86 8.47
C LEU A 51 5.20 3.63 7.67
N MET A 52 5.11 4.27 6.51
CA MET A 52 4.02 4.14 5.56
C MET A 52 4.55 3.68 4.20
N CYS A 53 4.25 2.45 3.81
CA CYS A 53 4.34 1.99 2.42
C CYS A 53 3.15 2.56 1.67
N ARG A 54 3.38 3.31 0.60
CA ARG A 54 2.27 3.80 -0.22
C ARG A 54 2.54 3.61 -1.69
N ASP A 55 1.44 3.62 -2.43
CA ASP A 55 1.47 3.73 -3.86
C ASP A 55 2.08 5.07 -4.34
N GLY A 56 2.04 5.29 -5.65
CA GLY A 56 2.53 6.51 -6.28
C GLY A 56 1.73 7.78 -5.99
N SER A 57 0.63 7.73 -5.24
CA SER A 57 -0.33 8.83 -5.05
C SER A 57 0.26 10.02 -4.31
N GLY A 58 0.19 11.20 -4.93
CA GLY A 58 0.51 12.48 -4.26
C GLY A 58 -0.49 12.81 -3.14
N GLY A 59 -1.73 12.32 -3.25
CA GLY A 59 -2.78 12.54 -2.24
C GLY A 59 -2.44 11.86 -0.91
N PHE A 60 -2.02 10.58 -0.96
CA PHE A 60 -1.59 9.85 0.24
C PHE A 60 -0.27 10.37 0.79
N ALA A 61 0.64 10.83 -0.08
CA ALA A 61 1.88 11.45 0.35
C ALA A 61 1.62 12.68 1.22
N GLN A 62 0.75 13.56 0.73
CA GLN A 62 0.36 14.76 1.45
C GLN A 62 -0.41 14.42 2.73
N ALA A 63 -1.39 13.51 2.64
CA ALA A 63 -2.19 13.09 3.79
C ALA A 63 -1.34 12.58 4.96
N THR A 64 -0.30 11.80 4.63
CA THR A 64 0.67 11.28 5.60
C THR A 64 1.47 12.41 6.25
N THR A 65 1.99 13.33 5.44
CA THR A 65 2.73 14.50 5.94
C THR A 65 1.88 15.39 6.85
N ASP A 66 0.60 15.62 6.53
CA ASP A 66 -0.28 16.47 7.35
C ASP A 66 -0.76 15.78 8.64
N ALA A 67 -0.81 14.44 8.63
CA ALA A 67 -1.16 13.67 9.81
C ALA A 67 -0.01 13.69 10.80
N ASN A 68 1.19 13.34 10.33
CA ASN A 68 2.41 13.37 11.11
C ASN A 68 3.64 13.40 10.17
N PRO A 69 4.37 14.54 10.09
CA PRO A 69 5.55 14.65 9.24
C PRO A 69 6.72 13.76 9.68
N GLY A 70 6.67 13.16 10.88
CA GLY A 70 7.62 12.16 11.35
C GLY A 70 7.40 10.75 10.78
N ILE A 71 6.31 10.51 10.04
CA ILE A 71 6.10 9.21 9.38
C ILE A 71 7.01 9.10 8.17
N VAL A 72 7.88 8.09 8.16
CA VAL A 72 8.74 7.80 7.02
C VAL A 72 7.91 7.18 5.90
N GLN A 73 7.93 7.79 4.73
CA GLN A 73 7.22 7.31 3.55
C GLN A 73 8.13 6.47 2.67
N VAL A 74 7.67 5.26 2.35
CA VAL A 74 8.36 4.30 1.48
C VAL A 74 7.47 4.03 0.27
N GLY A 75 8.05 4.06 -0.93
CA GLY A 75 7.31 3.69 -2.13
C GLY A 75 7.14 2.17 -2.21
N ASP A 76 5.94 1.72 -2.56
CA ASP A 76 5.72 0.28 -2.72
C ASP A 76 6.58 -0.31 -3.86
N ARG A 77 6.91 -1.60 -3.72
CA ARG A 77 7.85 -2.29 -4.62
C ARG A 77 7.28 -2.46 -6.03
N TRP A 78 5.97 -2.66 -6.18
CA TRP A 78 5.30 -2.80 -7.46
C TRP A 78 5.29 -1.48 -8.23
N GLN A 79 4.96 -0.36 -7.58
CA GLN A 79 5.06 0.98 -8.17
C GLN A 79 6.50 1.31 -8.55
N CYS A 80 7.49 0.98 -7.71
CA CYS A 80 8.90 1.15 -8.04
C CYS A 80 9.29 0.34 -9.30
N ALA A 81 8.87 -0.93 -9.38
CA ALA A 81 9.13 -1.80 -10.52
C ALA A 81 8.43 -1.29 -11.80
N MET A 82 7.16 -0.90 -11.71
CA MET A 82 6.38 -0.41 -12.85
C MET A 82 6.88 0.93 -13.36
N ARG A 83 7.24 1.87 -12.48
CA ARG A 83 7.86 3.14 -12.89
C ARG A 83 9.19 2.90 -13.60
N ARG A 84 10.00 1.94 -13.15
CA ARG A 84 11.23 1.55 -13.84
C ARG A 84 10.97 0.97 -15.24
N LEU A 85 9.93 0.16 -15.40
CA LEU A 85 9.50 -0.36 -16.70
C LEU A 85 8.98 0.75 -17.62
N PHE A 86 8.19 1.69 -17.09
CA PHE A 86 7.63 2.81 -17.86
C PHE A 86 8.68 3.86 -18.24
N VAL A 87 9.75 4.02 -17.45
CA VAL A 87 10.94 4.81 -17.82
C VAL A 87 11.81 4.10 -18.89
N SER A 88 11.44 2.89 -19.31
CA SER A 88 12.15 2.11 -20.33
C SER A 88 11.30 1.84 -21.58
N PRO A 89 10.99 2.87 -22.40
CA PRO A 89 10.94 2.62 -23.85
C PRO A 89 11.60 3.75 -24.65
N THR A 90 12.89 4.02 -24.44
CA THR A 90 13.90 4.29 -25.49
C THR A 90 15.26 4.66 -24.88
N GLN A 91 16.24 3.78 -24.98
CA GLN A 91 17.51 4.13 -25.64
C GLN A 91 18.29 2.85 -25.94
N SER A 92 18.46 2.61 -27.24
CA SER A 92 19.48 1.72 -27.77
C SER A 92 20.85 2.24 -27.32
N GLY A 93 21.68 1.39 -26.72
CA GLY A 93 23.06 1.71 -26.39
C GLY A 93 23.36 1.80 -24.89
N ARG A 94 23.81 0.65 -24.36
CA ARG A 94 24.76 0.48 -23.25
C ARG A 94 25.00 1.71 -22.35
N ILE A 95 24.51 1.68 -21.09
CA ILE A 95 25.31 1.56 -19.85
C ILE A 95 24.38 0.99 -18.76
N ARG A 96 24.68 -0.20 -18.22
CA ARG A 96 24.01 -0.69 -17.01
C ARG A 96 24.53 0.10 -15.83
N LYS A 97 23.68 0.92 -15.20
CA LYS A 97 23.97 1.46 -13.86
C LYS A 97 23.25 0.55 -12.86
N GLU A 98 24.00 -0.26 -12.14
CA GLU A 98 23.48 -0.96 -10.97
C GLU A 98 23.05 0.09 -9.95
N ILE A 99 21.78 -0.01 -9.55
CA ILE A 99 21.23 0.80 -8.47
C ILE A 99 21.49 -0.01 -7.20
N LEU A 100 22.28 0.59 -6.29
CA LEU A 100 22.57 0.04 -4.97
C LEU A 100 21.24 -0.29 -4.25
N GLY A 101 21.05 -1.55 -3.86
CA GLY A 101 19.81 -2.04 -3.24
C GLY A 101 18.92 -2.93 -4.13
N SER A 102 19.44 -3.42 -5.27
CA SER A 102 18.75 -4.40 -6.12
C SER A 102 18.92 -5.87 -5.65
N ASP A 103 19.77 -6.10 -4.66
CA ASP A 103 19.94 -7.40 -4.01
C ASP A 103 18.67 -7.77 -3.23
N GLY A 104 18.02 -8.88 -3.60
CA GLY A 104 16.80 -9.37 -2.95
C GLY A 104 15.49 -9.11 -3.72
N LEU A 105 15.54 -8.53 -4.93
CA LEU A 105 14.39 -8.58 -5.82
C LEU A 105 14.20 -10.03 -6.33
N PRO A 106 12.99 -10.61 -6.24
CA PRO A 106 12.76 -11.92 -6.82
C PRO A 106 13.04 -11.86 -8.32
N ASN A 107 13.70 -12.89 -8.84
CA ASN A 107 13.78 -13.09 -10.29
C ASN A 107 12.37 -12.98 -10.88
N PRO A 108 12.21 -12.39 -12.08
CA PRO A 108 10.90 -12.26 -12.69
C PRO A 108 10.25 -13.64 -12.81
N GLU A 109 9.22 -13.88 -11.99
CA GLU A 109 8.45 -15.12 -12.04
C GLU A 109 7.67 -15.14 -13.35
N THR A 110 7.99 -16.12 -14.19
CA THR A 110 7.24 -16.38 -15.43
C THR A 110 6.29 -17.54 -15.17
N VAL A 111 5.14 -17.28 -14.54
CA VAL A 111 4.08 -18.29 -14.40
C VAL A 111 2.79 -17.74 -14.99
N ARG A 112 2.30 -18.40 -16.05
CA ARG A 112 0.98 -18.13 -16.65
C ARG A 112 -0.02 -19.14 -16.12
N GLY A 113 -1.12 -18.70 -15.51
CA GLY A 113 -2.27 -19.57 -15.23
C GLY A 113 -3.23 -19.06 -14.13
N PRO A 114 -4.50 -19.52 -14.13
CA PRO A 114 -5.62 -18.92 -13.37
C PRO A 114 -5.64 -19.24 -11.85
N GLN A 115 -4.51 -19.60 -11.24
CA GLN A 115 -4.47 -20.10 -9.86
C GLN A 115 -4.63 -19.03 -8.76
N HIS A 116 -4.68 -17.74 -9.10
CA HIS A 116 -4.77 -16.65 -8.11
C HIS A 116 -6.13 -16.56 -7.37
N ALA A 117 -7.22 -17.14 -7.87
CA ALA A 117 -8.56 -16.72 -7.46
C ALA A 117 -9.17 -17.38 -6.19
N ARG A 118 -8.46 -18.24 -5.43
CA ARG A 118 -9.13 -19.10 -4.42
C ARG A 118 -8.90 -18.85 -2.93
N LYS A 119 -8.08 -17.87 -2.49
CA LYS A 119 -7.63 -17.82 -1.08
C LYS A 119 -8.28 -16.78 -0.14
N ALA A 120 -9.26 -15.98 -0.59
CA ALA A 120 -9.68 -14.79 0.18
C ALA A 120 -10.70 -15.00 1.32
N THR A 121 -11.18 -16.21 1.65
CA THR A 121 -12.41 -16.36 2.46
C THR A 121 -12.24 -16.78 3.94
N ALA A 122 -11.02 -16.88 4.50
CA ALA A 122 -10.86 -17.42 5.85
C ALA A 122 -10.02 -16.52 6.77
N GLY A 123 -10.66 -15.70 7.62
CA GLY A 123 -9.89 -14.98 8.66
C GLY A 123 -10.63 -14.07 9.65
N LEU A 124 -11.94 -13.85 9.55
CA LEU A 124 -12.63 -12.74 10.26
C LEU A 124 -13.01 -12.96 11.75
N ARG A 125 -12.36 -13.87 12.51
CA ARG A 125 -12.91 -14.32 13.82
C ARG A 125 -12.07 -14.08 15.09
N HIS A 126 -11.14 -13.11 15.14
CA HIS A 126 -10.31 -12.97 16.35
C HIS A 126 -10.23 -11.61 17.07
N TRP A 127 -10.84 -10.52 16.59
CA TRP A 127 -10.81 -9.24 17.32
C TRP A 127 -12.19 -8.81 17.88
N ARG A 128 -12.81 -9.70 18.68
CA ARG A 128 -13.92 -9.35 19.58
C ARG A 128 -13.53 -9.60 21.03
N ARG A 129 -12.56 -8.85 21.57
CA ARG A 129 -12.49 -8.56 23.01
C ARG A 129 -11.84 -7.19 23.19
N GLY A 130 -12.61 -6.23 23.70
CA GLY A 130 -12.07 -4.94 24.10
C GLY A 130 -12.92 -3.72 23.76
N VAL A 131 -14.25 -3.78 23.89
CA VAL A 131 -15.06 -2.57 24.07
C VAL A 131 -16.05 -2.84 25.21
N VAL A 132 -15.70 -2.36 26.40
CA VAL A 132 -16.64 -2.16 27.51
C VAL A 132 -17.31 -0.82 27.24
N GLY A 133 -18.63 -0.82 26.98
CA GLY A 133 -19.44 0.40 26.91
C GLY A 133 -19.91 0.82 28.31
N PRO A 134 -20.23 2.12 28.54
CA PRO A 134 -20.77 2.56 29.82
C PRO A 134 -22.24 2.13 29.99
N ALA A 135 -22.67 2.16 31.26
CA ALA A 135 -23.90 1.61 31.84
C ALA A 135 -25.22 2.12 31.24
#